data_AF-A0A803M393-F1
#
_entry.id   AF-A0A803M393-F1
#
_cell.length_a   1.000
_cell.length_b   1.000
_cell.length_c   1.000
_cell.angle_alpha   90.00
_cell.angle_beta   90.00
_cell.angle_gamma   90.00
#
_symmetry.space_group_name_H-M   'P 1'
#
loop_
_entity.id
_entity.type
_entity.pdbx_description
1 polymer ?
#
loop_
_entity_poly.entity_id
_entity_poly.type
_entity_poly.pdbx_seq_one_letter_code
_entity_poly.pdbx_strand_id
1 'polypeptide(L)'
;MASAFSATLAFSCATLKPNQNPLSLNVPLSKPFSSFVSPLSLSPQKLSLFTVAAKRRRLPEIPEELKDEYEKMRDEFEEFKRPPNQKPQLSDILPEDFQPPEPGSPEYEAILEKYLPKRQPPPPREEIFAVVVVGSRQYIVIPGRWIYTQRLKGANVNDKIVLNKVLLVGTKSSTYIGMPIVTNAAVHAVVEEQLLDDKVIVFKYKKKKNYRRNIGHRQPITRIKITGITGYEDYPASTLEAEAEAKAEAVSS
;
A
#
# COMPACT_ATOMS: atom_id res chain seq x y z
N MET A 1 29.24 -46.77 -47.91
CA MET A 1 29.73 -47.40 -46.67
C MET A 1 30.20 -46.32 -45.71
N ALA A 2 29.36 -45.96 -44.73
CA ALA A 2 29.74 -45.50 -43.39
C ALA A 2 28.44 -45.17 -42.67
N SER A 3 28.19 -45.90 -41.59
CA SER A 3 26.95 -46.03 -40.84
C SER A 3 26.67 -44.83 -39.93
N ALA A 4 25.42 -44.37 -39.93
CA ALA A 4 24.87 -43.40 -39.00
C ALA A 4 24.72 -44.00 -37.58
N PHE A 5 25.22 -43.29 -36.57
CA PHE A 5 24.89 -43.52 -35.17
C PHE A 5 23.92 -42.43 -34.72
N SER A 6 22.64 -42.78 -34.56
CA SER A 6 21.63 -41.94 -33.92
C SER A 6 21.79 -42.05 -32.40
N ALA A 7 22.16 -40.96 -31.73
CA ALA A 7 22.10 -40.86 -30.28
C ALA A 7 20.95 -39.92 -29.90
N THR A 8 19.76 -40.48 -29.71
CA THR A 8 18.62 -39.83 -29.07
C THR A 8 18.89 -39.70 -27.57
N LEU A 9 19.21 -38.49 -27.11
CA LEU A 9 19.32 -38.16 -25.69
C LEU A 9 18.00 -37.56 -25.22
N ALA A 10 17.11 -38.42 -24.73
CA ALA A 10 15.88 -38.04 -24.07
C ALA A 10 16.20 -37.49 -22.67
N PHE A 11 16.31 -36.16 -22.54
CA PHE A 11 16.31 -35.50 -21.23
C PHE A 11 14.87 -35.40 -20.73
N SER A 12 14.50 -36.38 -19.90
CA SER A 12 13.29 -36.36 -19.07
C SER A 12 13.27 -35.09 -18.21
N CYS A 13 12.33 -34.19 -18.49
CA CYS A 13 12.05 -33.00 -17.71
C CYS A 13 11.48 -33.43 -16.34
N ALA A 14 12.34 -33.47 -15.32
CA ALA A 14 11.92 -33.64 -13.94
C ALA A 14 11.16 -32.40 -13.49
N THR A 15 9.86 -32.57 -13.25
CA THR A 15 8.97 -31.56 -12.66
C THR A 15 9.46 -31.12 -11.29
N LEU A 16 10.08 -29.94 -11.20
CA LEU A 16 10.39 -29.28 -9.94
C LEU A 16 9.09 -28.72 -9.34
N LYS A 17 8.64 -29.35 -8.25
CA LYS A 17 7.56 -28.85 -7.38
C LYS A 17 7.94 -27.46 -6.83
N PRO A 18 7.00 -26.50 -6.75
CA PRO A 18 7.23 -25.26 -6.02
C PRO A 18 7.26 -25.55 -4.50
N ASN A 19 8.42 -25.24 -3.91
CA ASN A 19 8.73 -25.26 -2.49
C ASN A 19 7.80 -24.28 -1.74
N GLN A 20 6.82 -24.80 -1.00
CA GLN A 20 6.07 -24.02 -0.03
C GLN A 20 6.87 -23.97 1.27
N ASN A 21 7.48 -22.82 1.55
CA ASN A 21 7.89 -22.42 2.89
C ASN A 21 7.96 -20.89 2.93
N PRO A 22 6.99 -20.19 3.56
CA PRO A 22 7.24 -18.88 4.08
C PRO A 22 7.86 -19.02 5.49
N LEU A 23 9.19 -19.01 5.55
CA LEU A 23 9.89 -18.58 6.76
C LEU A 23 9.75 -17.07 6.89
N SER A 24 8.84 -16.62 7.75
CA SER A 24 8.97 -15.32 8.43
C SER A 24 8.20 -15.36 9.75
N LEU A 25 8.90 -15.61 10.85
CA LEU A 25 9.38 -14.60 11.80
C LEU A 25 8.49 -14.56 13.04
N ASN A 26 8.90 -15.35 14.03
CA ASN A 26 8.58 -15.13 15.43
C ASN A 26 8.87 -13.67 15.79
N VAL A 27 7.83 -12.94 16.18
CA VAL A 27 7.94 -11.62 16.80
C VAL A 27 8.21 -11.84 18.30
N PRO A 28 9.38 -11.45 18.86
CA PRO A 28 9.51 -11.38 20.31
C PRO A 28 8.81 -10.10 20.80
N LEU A 29 7.79 -10.27 21.64
CA LEU A 29 7.23 -9.20 22.46
C LEU A 29 8.33 -8.53 23.29
N SER A 30 8.67 -7.28 22.93
CA SER A 30 9.45 -6.40 23.80
C SER A 30 8.56 -5.90 24.93
N LYS A 31 8.96 -6.23 26.16
CA LYS A 31 8.35 -5.83 27.43
C LYS A 31 8.26 -4.29 27.59
N PRO A 32 7.35 -3.78 28.44
CA PRO A 32 7.20 -2.36 28.70
C PRO A 32 8.40 -1.79 29.46
N PHE A 33 8.88 -0.64 29.00
CA PHE A 33 9.89 0.16 29.70
C PHE A 33 9.33 0.64 31.04
N SER A 34 9.96 0.17 32.11
CA SER A 34 9.84 0.65 33.48
C SER A 34 10.26 2.13 33.55
N SER A 35 9.31 3.02 33.81
CA SER A 35 9.61 4.36 34.29
C SER A 35 10.04 4.28 35.75
N PHE A 36 11.35 4.26 35.96
CA PHE A 36 12.03 4.48 37.22
C PHE A 36 11.72 5.92 37.68
N VAL A 37 10.86 6.08 38.68
CA VAL A 37 10.67 7.35 39.38
C VAL A 37 11.33 7.21 40.75
N SER A 38 12.36 8.02 40.96
CA SER A 38 13.18 8.10 42.16
C SER A 38 12.35 8.49 43.39
N PRO A 39 12.57 7.90 44.57
CA PRO A 39 12.07 8.46 45.82
C PRO A 39 13.01 9.60 46.25
N LEU A 40 12.57 10.85 46.13
CA LEU A 40 13.24 11.94 46.83
C LEU A 40 12.85 11.88 48.30
N SER A 41 13.81 11.48 49.13
CA SER A 41 13.75 11.65 50.58
C SER A 41 13.84 13.15 50.90
N LEU A 42 12.83 13.68 51.59
CA LEU A 42 13.00 14.87 52.42
C LEU A 42 12.62 14.53 53.86
N SER A 43 13.59 14.75 54.73
CA SER A 43 13.52 14.58 56.17
C SER A 43 12.72 15.73 56.84
N PRO A 44 12.30 15.55 58.10
CA PRO A 44 11.30 16.40 58.74
C PRO A 44 11.98 17.59 59.43
N GLN A 45 11.38 18.78 59.35
CA GLN A 45 11.61 19.83 60.33
C GLN A 45 10.52 20.92 60.31
N LYS A 46 9.79 20.94 61.44
CA LYS A 46 9.24 22.10 62.18
C LYS A 46 8.64 23.24 61.35
N LEU A 47 7.31 23.34 61.36
CA LEU A 47 6.66 24.65 61.40
C LEU A 47 5.55 24.69 62.46
N SER A 48 5.60 25.79 63.18
CA SER A 48 4.90 26.23 64.38
C SER A 48 3.38 26.18 64.33
N LEU A 49 2.83 25.90 65.50
CA LEU A 49 1.50 26.28 65.98
C LEU A 49 1.09 27.70 65.51
N PHE A 50 0.03 27.78 64.71
CA PHE A 50 -0.89 28.92 64.73
C PHE A 50 -2.31 28.39 64.54
N THR A 51 -2.98 28.19 65.67
CA THR A 51 -4.42 27.94 65.76
C THR A 51 -5.16 29.23 65.39
N VAL A 52 -5.75 29.28 64.20
CA VAL A 52 -6.80 30.25 63.87
C VAL A 52 -8.13 29.52 63.94
N ALA A 53 -8.96 29.94 64.89
CA ALA A 53 -10.30 29.42 65.12
C ALA A 53 -11.22 29.73 63.92
N ALA A 54 -11.32 28.77 63.00
CA ALA A 54 -12.36 28.78 61.98
C ALA A 54 -13.67 28.26 62.59
N LYS A 55 -14.57 29.19 62.90
CA LYS A 55 -15.95 28.94 63.31
C LYS A 55 -16.63 28.08 62.23
N ARG A 56 -16.70 26.76 62.46
CA ARG A 56 -17.43 25.80 61.62
C ARG A 56 -18.88 26.28 61.50
N ARG A 57 -19.26 26.83 60.36
CA ARG A 57 -20.68 26.93 59.99
C ARG A 57 -21.17 25.48 59.89
N ARG A 58 -22.08 25.07 60.78
CA ARG A 58 -22.73 23.77 60.69
C ARG A 58 -23.40 23.68 59.32
N LEU A 59 -23.02 22.70 58.52
CA LEU A 59 -23.77 22.35 57.31
C LEU A 59 -25.20 21.99 57.73
N PRO A 60 -26.22 22.42 56.99
CA PRO A 60 -27.60 22.03 57.30
C PRO A 60 -27.68 20.51 57.26
N GLU A 61 -28.18 19.92 58.34
CA GLU A 61 -28.50 18.50 58.40
C GLU A 61 -29.62 18.26 57.37
N ILE A 62 -29.32 17.43 56.37
CA ILE A 62 -30.29 17.03 55.35
C ILE A 62 -31.50 16.40 56.08
N PRO A 63 -32.75 16.81 55.76
CA PRO A 63 -33.95 16.19 56.34
C PRO A 63 -33.88 14.67 56.16
N GLU A 64 -34.23 13.88 57.19
CA GLU A 64 -34.10 12.42 57.14
C GLU A 64 -34.86 11.80 55.95
N GLU A 65 -35.98 12.39 55.55
CA GLU A 65 -36.80 11.95 54.41
C GLU A 65 -36.05 11.99 53.06
N LEU A 66 -35.12 12.95 52.87
CA LEU A 66 -34.31 13.05 51.67
C LEU A 66 -33.09 12.13 51.71
N LYS A 67 -32.68 11.65 52.88
CA LYS A 67 -31.56 10.71 53.00
C LYS A 67 -31.93 9.35 52.45
N ASP A 68 -33.15 8.88 52.73
CA ASP A 68 -33.65 7.61 52.21
C ASP A 68 -33.83 7.62 50.68
N GLU A 69 -34.25 8.76 50.11
CA GLU A 69 -34.32 8.95 48.66
C GLU A 69 -32.92 9.02 48.03
N TYR A 70 -31.98 9.71 48.69
CA TYR A 70 -30.59 9.81 48.22
C TYR A 70 -29.84 8.48 48.33
N GLU A 71 -30.12 7.68 49.37
CA GLU A 71 -29.59 6.34 49.57
C GLU A 71 -30.20 5.35 48.56
N LYS A 72 -31.51 5.43 48.28
CA LYS A 72 -32.13 4.65 47.19
C LYS A 72 -31.57 4.99 45.81
N MET A 73 -31.41 6.27 45.48
CA MET A 73 -30.80 6.67 44.20
C MET A 73 -29.33 6.27 44.13
N ARG A 74 -28.62 6.28 45.26
CA ARG A 74 -27.24 5.81 45.35
C ARG A 74 -27.15 4.30 45.17
N ASP A 75 -28.06 3.54 45.75
CA ASP A 75 -28.12 2.09 45.65
C ASP A 75 -28.56 1.66 44.24
N GLU A 76 -29.55 2.31 43.61
CA GLU A 76 -29.91 2.12 42.19
C GLU A 76 -28.73 2.42 41.26
N PHE A 77 -27.98 3.49 41.54
CA PHE A 77 -26.82 3.88 40.74
C PHE A 77 -25.60 2.98 40.98
N GLU A 78 -25.42 2.46 42.20
CA GLU A 78 -24.39 1.46 42.51
C GLU A 78 -24.75 0.07 41.96
N GLU A 79 -26.02 -0.29 41.90
CA GLU A 79 -26.53 -1.52 41.28
C GLU A 79 -26.38 -1.47 39.75
N PHE A 80 -26.59 -0.31 39.13
CA PHE A 80 -26.26 -0.08 37.72
C PHE A 80 -24.74 -0.15 37.43
N LYS A 81 -23.90 0.23 38.41
CA LYS A 81 -22.42 0.23 38.29
C LYS A 81 -21.74 -1.07 38.73
N ARG A 82 -22.43 -1.95 39.44
CA ARG A 82 -22.00 -3.34 39.67
C ARG A 82 -22.70 -4.18 38.61
N PRO A 83 -22.17 -4.35 37.38
CA PRO A 83 -22.61 -5.51 36.62
C PRO A 83 -22.41 -6.72 37.55
N PRO A 84 -23.41 -7.60 37.74
CA PRO A 84 -23.19 -8.78 38.54
C PRO A 84 -21.89 -9.42 38.06
N ASN A 85 -21.10 -10.00 38.96
CA ASN A 85 -19.88 -10.73 38.63
C ASN A 85 -20.21 -12.04 37.86
N GLN A 86 -21.28 -12.02 37.06
CA GLN A 86 -21.77 -13.04 36.17
C GLN A 86 -21.20 -12.78 34.79
N LYS A 87 -20.68 -13.85 34.21
CA LYS A 87 -20.30 -13.87 32.80
C LYS A 87 -21.54 -13.49 31.96
N PRO A 88 -21.43 -12.52 31.04
CA PRO A 88 -22.57 -12.14 30.20
C PRO A 88 -23.07 -13.36 29.44
N GLN A 89 -24.40 -13.55 29.41
CA GLN A 89 -25.00 -14.65 28.68
C GLN A 89 -25.22 -14.22 27.22
N LEU A 90 -25.13 -15.19 26.30
CA LEU A 90 -25.31 -14.93 24.87
C LEU A 90 -26.75 -14.44 24.56
N SER A 91 -27.74 -14.92 25.32
CA SER A 91 -29.15 -14.51 25.27
C SER A 91 -29.36 -13.02 25.57
N ASP A 92 -28.49 -12.42 26.36
CA ASP A 92 -28.57 -11.01 26.75
C ASP A 92 -28.08 -10.09 25.62
N ILE A 93 -27.28 -10.63 24.69
CA ILE A 93 -26.63 -9.90 23.60
C ILE A 93 -27.37 -10.14 22.27
N LEU A 94 -27.78 -11.39 22.03
CA LEU A 94 -28.49 -11.79 20.83
C LEU A 94 -29.86 -12.36 21.25
N PRO A 95 -30.96 -11.68 20.91
CA PRO A 95 -32.31 -12.20 21.16
C PRO A 95 -32.48 -13.58 20.52
N GLU A 96 -33.14 -14.50 21.23
CA GLU A 96 -33.40 -15.87 20.74
C GLU A 96 -34.27 -15.90 19.48
N ASP A 97 -35.01 -14.81 19.21
CA ASP A 97 -35.87 -14.63 18.03
C ASP A 97 -35.10 -14.38 16.72
N PHE A 98 -33.80 -14.09 16.79
CA PHE A 98 -33.00 -13.86 15.58
C PHE A 98 -32.60 -15.19 14.94
N GLN A 99 -33.34 -15.59 13.91
CA GLN A 99 -32.95 -16.70 13.05
C GLN A 99 -32.03 -16.18 11.93
N PRO A 100 -30.78 -16.66 11.82
CA PRO A 100 -29.92 -16.28 10.71
C PRO A 100 -30.56 -16.75 9.39
N PRO A 101 -30.41 -15.99 8.30
CA PRO A 101 -31.01 -16.36 7.03
C PRO A 101 -30.43 -17.68 6.52
N GLU A 102 -31.29 -18.48 5.88
CA GLU A 102 -30.92 -19.79 5.38
C GLU A 102 -29.74 -19.71 4.39
N PRO A 103 -28.76 -20.64 4.46
CA PRO A 103 -27.67 -20.67 3.50
C PRO A 103 -28.21 -20.92 2.08
N GLY A 104 -27.88 -20.03 1.14
CA GLY A 104 -28.41 -20.04 -0.23
C GLY A 104 -29.70 -19.23 -0.43
N SER A 105 -30.24 -18.62 0.63
CA SER A 105 -31.26 -17.58 0.50
C SER A 105 -30.66 -16.33 -0.16
N PRO A 106 -31.39 -15.62 -1.02
CA PRO A 106 -30.94 -14.34 -1.57
C PRO A 106 -30.63 -13.30 -0.48
N GLU A 107 -31.26 -13.41 0.69
CA GLU A 107 -30.97 -12.54 1.84
C GLU A 107 -29.58 -12.83 2.42
N TYR A 108 -29.24 -14.12 2.56
CA TYR A 108 -27.92 -14.55 3.01
C TYR A 108 -26.86 -14.13 1.98
N GLU A 109 -27.12 -14.34 0.68
CA GLU A 109 -26.22 -13.90 -0.39
C GLU A 109 -26.06 -12.38 -0.44
N ALA A 110 -27.12 -11.61 -0.24
CA ALA A 110 -27.04 -10.15 -0.18
C ALA A 110 -26.19 -9.66 1.01
N ILE A 111 -26.32 -10.31 2.17
CA ILE A 111 -25.46 -10.07 3.33
C ILE A 111 -24.01 -10.44 2.98
N LEU A 112 -23.79 -11.60 2.35
CA LEU A 112 -22.46 -12.02 1.91
C LEU A 112 -21.85 -11.03 0.92
N GLU A 113 -22.58 -10.57 -0.09
CA GLU A 113 -22.05 -9.63 -1.08
C GLU A 113 -21.74 -8.25 -0.48
N LYS A 114 -22.51 -7.83 0.53
CA LYS A 114 -22.27 -6.58 1.26
C LYS A 114 -20.98 -6.62 2.07
N TYR A 115 -20.72 -7.72 2.78
CA TYR A 115 -19.54 -7.84 3.66
C TYR A 115 -18.31 -8.43 2.96
N LEU A 116 -18.52 -9.26 1.92
CA LEU A 116 -17.49 -9.91 1.11
C LEU A 116 -17.68 -9.51 -0.38
N PRO A 117 -17.39 -8.25 -0.74
CA PRO A 117 -17.55 -7.80 -2.11
C PRO A 117 -16.64 -8.58 -3.07
N LYS A 118 -17.21 -9.05 -4.17
CA LYS A 118 -16.46 -9.69 -5.26
C LYS A 118 -15.55 -8.66 -5.95
N ARG A 119 -14.38 -9.11 -6.41
CA ARG A 119 -13.45 -8.25 -7.14
C ARG A 119 -14.08 -7.81 -8.47
N GLN A 120 -14.16 -6.50 -8.70
CA GLN A 120 -14.64 -5.94 -9.96
C GLN A 120 -13.74 -6.36 -11.14
N PRO A 121 -14.29 -6.54 -12.35
CA PRO A 121 -13.49 -6.82 -13.53
C PRO A 121 -12.51 -5.66 -13.82
N PRO A 122 -11.30 -5.96 -14.32
CA PRO A 122 -10.35 -4.92 -14.67
C PRO A 122 -10.91 -4.04 -15.81
N PRO A 123 -10.64 -2.72 -15.80
CA PRO A 123 -11.09 -1.85 -16.87
C PRO A 123 -10.37 -2.21 -18.19
N PRO A 124 -11.06 -2.18 -19.34
CA PRO A 124 -10.45 -2.47 -20.62
C PRO A 124 -9.40 -1.41 -20.96
N ARG A 125 -8.30 -1.85 -21.57
CA ARG A 125 -7.23 -0.99 -22.11
C ARG A 125 -6.82 -1.53 -23.47
N GLU A 126 -6.33 -0.66 -24.32
CA GLU A 126 -5.71 -1.05 -25.58
C GLU A 126 -4.51 -1.98 -25.30
N GLU A 127 -4.42 -3.10 -26.03
CA GLU A 127 -3.33 -4.09 -25.91
C GLU A 127 -2.08 -3.58 -26.65
N ILE A 128 -1.53 -2.46 -26.16
CA ILE A 128 -0.38 -1.76 -26.75
C ILE A 128 0.56 -1.24 -25.67
N PHE A 129 1.86 -1.25 -25.97
CA PHE A 129 2.89 -0.64 -25.16
C PHE A 129 3.92 0.07 -26.03
N ALA A 130 4.66 1.01 -25.44
CA ALA A 130 5.79 1.64 -26.12
C ALA A 130 6.98 1.81 -25.18
N VAL A 131 8.16 1.96 -25.76
CA VAL A 131 9.38 2.35 -25.05
C VAL A 131 9.72 3.78 -25.44
N VAL A 132 9.64 4.70 -24.47
CA VAL A 132 9.88 6.13 -24.68
C VAL A 132 11.12 6.60 -23.96
N VAL A 133 11.80 7.59 -24.54
CA VAL A 133 12.92 8.28 -23.89
C VAL A 133 12.43 9.57 -23.27
N VAL A 134 12.51 9.67 -21.94
CA VAL A 134 12.25 10.92 -21.21
C VAL A 134 13.52 11.32 -20.46
N GLY A 135 14.05 12.49 -20.78
CA GLY A 135 15.39 12.88 -20.35
C GLY A 135 16.45 11.95 -20.96
N SER A 136 17.18 11.22 -20.10
CA SER A 136 18.21 10.25 -20.51
C SER A 136 17.86 8.81 -20.11
N ARG A 137 16.59 8.52 -19.82
CA ARG A 137 16.12 7.20 -19.37
C ARG A 137 15.00 6.70 -20.27
N GLN A 138 14.96 5.39 -20.44
CA GLN A 138 13.92 4.70 -21.19
C GLN A 138 12.84 4.19 -20.24
N TYR A 139 11.58 4.32 -20.64
CA TYR A 139 10.43 3.89 -19.88
C TYR A 139 9.51 3.05 -20.75
N ILE A 140 9.05 1.92 -20.20
CA ILE A 140 7.93 1.18 -20.78
C ILE A 140 6.65 1.90 -20.37
N VAL A 141 5.84 2.30 -21.35
CA VAL A 141 4.58 3.00 -21.17
C VAL A 141 3.42 2.17 -21.71
N ILE A 142 2.32 2.19 -20.98
CA ILE A 142 1.06 1.52 -21.31
C ILE A 142 -0.04 2.58 -21.12
N PRO A 143 -1.03 2.70 -22.03
CA PRO A 143 -2.10 3.67 -21.89
C PRO A 143 -2.85 3.51 -20.57
N GLY A 144 -3.23 4.65 -19.97
CA GLY A 144 -3.92 4.72 -18.69
C GLY A 144 -3.03 4.56 -17.45
N ARG A 145 -1.73 4.24 -17.60
CA ARG A 145 -0.78 4.17 -16.48
C ARG A 145 -0.10 5.53 -16.26
N TRP A 146 0.21 5.82 -15.00
CA TRP A 146 1.06 6.95 -14.63
C TRP A 146 2.50 6.50 -14.36
N ILE A 147 3.47 7.36 -14.63
CA ILE A 147 4.90 7.13 -14.42
C ILE A 147 5.57 8.35 -13.79
N TYR A 148 6.63 8.11 -13.01
CA TYR A 148 7.50 9.16 -12.50
C TYR A 148 8.70 9.36 -13.42
N THR A 149 8.96 10.62 -13.75
CA THR A 149 10.04 11.02 -14.64
C THR A 149 10.84 12.17 -14.04
N GLN A 150 11.98 12.48 -14.67
CA GLN A 150 12.73 13.68 -14.36
C GLN A 150 11.85 14.92 -14.58
N ARG A 151 12.02 15.95 -13.74
CA ARG A 151 11.24 17.18 -13.88
C ARG A 151 11.33 17.78 -15.28
N LEU A 152 10.17 17.95 -15.91
CA LEU A 152 10.02 18.68 -17.17
C LEU A 152 10.02 20.18 -16.88
N LYS A 153 11.02 20.90 -17.38
CA LYS A 153 11.11 22.36 -17.20
C LYS A 153 10.00 23.04 -18.01
N GLY A 154 9.20 23.90 -17.37
CA GLY A 154 8.16 24.68 -18.05
C GLY A 154 6.84 23.95 -18.31
N ALA A 155 6.70 22.68 -17.93
CA ALA A 155 5.41 22.00 -17.96
C ALA A 155 4.53 22.47 -16.80
N ASN A 156 3.24 22.69 -17.05
CA ASN A 156 2.26 23.00 -15.99
C ASN A 156 1.47 21.74 -15.59
N VAL A 157 0.76 21.82 -14.48
CA VAL A 157 -0.19 20.76 -14.06
C VAL A 157 -1.38 20.74 -15.02
N ASN A 158 -1.84 19.54 -15.39
CA ASN A 158 -2.86 19.24 -16.41
C ASN A 158 -2.48 19.58 -17.85
N ASP A 159 -1.20 19.84 -18.11
CA ASP A 159 -0.72 20.11 -19.47
C ASP A 159 -0.69 18.82 -20.31
N LYS A 160 -1.06 18.95 -21.59
CA LYS A 160 -1.05 17.84 -22.56
C LYS A 160 0.28 17.87 -23.31
N ILE A 161 1.12 16.89 -23.04
CA ILE A 161 2.44 16.75 -23.63
C ILE A 161 2.49 15.58 -24.62
N VAL A 162 3.33 15.71 -25.64
CA VAL A 162 3.57 14.64 -26.62
C VAL A 162 5.03 14.21 -26.50
N LEU A 163 5.24 12.92 -26.29
CA LEU A 163 6.57 12.32 -26.25
C LEU A 163 6.89 11.74 -27.63
N ASN A 164 7.70 12.47 -28.40
CA ASN A 164 8.05 12.11 -29.79
C ASN A 164 9.20 11.09 -29.87
N LYS A 165 9.97 10.89 -28.80
CA LYS A 165 11.10 9.96 -28.79
C LYS A 165 10.64 8.56 -28.41
N VAL A 166 10.05 7.87 -29.38
CA VAL A 166 9.56 6.49 -29.25
C VAL A 166 10.53 5.54 -29.95
N LEU A 167 11.06 4.56 -29.21
CA LEU A 167 12.06 3.61 -29.73
C LEU A 167 11.41 2.33 -30.24
N LEU A 168 10.35 1.89 -29.57
CA LEU A 168 9.68 0.64 -29.85
C LEU A 168 8.20 0.82 -29.54
N VAL A 169 7.35 0.26 -30.40
CA VAL A 169 5.91 0.13 -30.16
C VAL A 169 5.55 -1.35 -30.31
N GLY A 170 4.88 -1.92 -29.32
CA GLY A 170 4.47 -3.31 -29.35
C GLY A 170 2.97 -3.43 -29.16
N THR A 171 2.33 -4.16 -30.07
CA THR A 171 0.95 -4.61 -29.98
C THR A 171 0.96 -6.12 -29.74
N LYS A 172 -0.19 -6.72 -29.43
CA LYS A 172 -0.29 -8.18 -29.28
C LYS A 172 0.15 -8.97 -30.51
N SER A 173 -0.09 -8.45 -31.71
CA SER A 173 0.17 -9.16 -32.97
C SER A 173 1.51 -8.78 -33.61
N SER A 174 1.97 -7.54 -33.42
CA SER A 174 3.08 -6.97 -34.16
C SER A 174 3.96 -6.09 -33.26
N THR A 175 5.25 -6.01 -33.58
CA THR A 175 6.18 -5.10 -32.92
C THR A 175 6.88 -4.23 -33.95
N TYR A 176 6.95 -2.93 -33.67
CA TYR A 176 7.61 -1.91 -34.48
C TYR A 176 8.93 -1.54 -33.81
N ILE A 177 10.05 -1.86 -34.44
CA ILE A 177 11.40 -1.64 -33.91
C ILE A 177 12.02 -0.43 -34.60
N GLY A 178 12.26 0.64 -33.83
CA GLY A 178 12.83 1.88 -34.36
C GLY A 178 14.31 1.78 -34.70
N MET A 179 14.73 2.49 -35.76
CA MET A 179 16.13 2.62 -36.18
C MET A 179 16.52 4.10 -36.36
N PRO A 180 16.80 4.88 -35.31
CA PRO A 180 16.74 4.60 -33.86
C PRO A 180 15.38 4.92 -33.20
N ILE A 181 14.47 5.59 -33.92
CA ILE A 181 13.11 5.92 -33.46
C ILE A 181 12.09 5.38 -34.47
N VAL A 182 10.87 5.12 -34.01
CA VAL A 182 9.74 4.83 -34.90
C VAL A 182 9.24 6.15 -35.49
N THR A 183 9.26 6.29 -36.82
CA THR A 183 8.84 7.54 -37.48
C THR A 183 7.37 7.82 -37.24
N ASN A 184 6.99 9.08 -37.05
CA ASN A 184 5.62 9.56 -36.82
C ASN A 184 4.93 9.06 -35.53
N ALA A 185 5.58 8.17 -34.76
CA ALA A 185 5.04 7.69 -33.50
C ALA A 185 5.00 8.80 -32.43
N ALA A 186 3.84 8.95 -31.79
CA ALA A 186 3.59 9.94 -30.76
C ALA A 186 2.91 9.30 -29.55
N VAL A 187 3.49 9.48 -28.36
CA VAL A 187 2.85 9.10 -27.10
C VAL A 187 2.24 10.34 -26.45
N HIS A 188 0.92 10.36 -26.39
CA HIS A 188 0.16 11.42 -25.73
C HIS A 188 0.12 11.17 -24.23
N ALA A 189 0.45 12.20 -23.46
CA ALA A 189 0.46 12.11 -22.02
C ALA A 189 0.00 13.42 -21.37
N VAL A 190 -0.50 13.33 -20.15
CA VAL A 190 -0.96 14.46 -19.34
C VAL A 190 -0.09 14.56 -18.09
N VAL A 191 0.40 15.75 -17.80
CA VAL A 191 1.13 16.02 -16.57
C VAL A 191 0.13 16.12 -15.43
N GLU A 192 0.11 15.14 -14.51
CA GLU A 192 -0.84 15.16 -13.39
C GLU A 192 -0.36 16.09 -12.28
N GLU A 193 0.93 16.00 -11.91
CA GLU A 193 1.46 16.74 -10.77
C GLU A 193 2.99 16.84 -10.82
N GLN A 194 3.52 17.85 -10.14
CA GLN A 194 4.94 18.05 -9.91
C GLN A 194 5.25 17.83 -8.44
N LEU A 195 6.07 16.83 -8.14
CA LEU A 195 6.39 16.44 -6.78
C LEU A 195 7.86 16.62 -6.46
N LEU A 196 8.16 16.54 -5.18
CA LEU A 196 9.49 16.25 -4.67
C LEU A 196 9.52 14.80 -4.24
N ASP A 197 10.52 14.06 -4.70
CA ASP A 197 10.73 12.67 -4.33
C ASP A 197 10.97 12.51 -2.83
N ASP A 198 10.97 11.27 -2.37
CA ASP A 198 11.29 10.92 -1.00
C ASP A 198 12.66 11.47 -0.60
N LYS A 199 12.77 11.89 0.65
CA LYS A 199 14.00 12.51 1.15
C LYS A 199 15.11 11.45 1.17
N VAL A 200 16.06 11.59 0.25
CA VAL A 200 17.30 10.80 0.26
C VAL A 200 18.27 11.46 1.24
N ILE A 201 18.70 10.72 2.25
CA ILE A 201 19.65 11.20 3.24
C ILE A 201 21.07 10.92 2.76
N VAL A 202 21.79 11.96 2.37
CA VAL A 202 23.22 11.90 2.03
C VAL A 202 24.02 12.04 3.32
N PHE A 203 24.33 10.91 3.95
CA PHE A 203 25.15 10.86 5.15
C PHE A 203 26.62 10.61 4.81
N LYS A 204 27.48 11.61 5.06
CA LYS A 204 28.94 11.50 4.87
C LYS A 204 29.59 11.35 6.24
N TYR A 205 30.39 10.30 6.43
CA TYR A 205 31.08 10.03 7.69
C TYR A 205 32.53 9.58 7.45
N LYS A 206 33.46 10.06 8.29
CA LYS A 206 34.85 9.57 8.34
C LYS A 206 35.21 9.15 9.77
N LYS A 207 35.60 7.89 9.93
CA LYS A 207 35.97 7.29 11.21
C LYS A 207 37.13 8.06 11.88
N LYS A 208 37.06 8.23 13.21
CA LYS A 208 38.11 8.85 14.05
C LYS A 208 38.56 10.27 13.65
N LYS A 209 37.86 10.93 12.70
CA LYS A 209 38.15 12.30 12.26
C LYS A 209 37.13 13.33 12.75
N ASN A 210 36.22 12.91 13.64
CA ASN A 210 35.07 13.70 14.09
C ASN A 210 34.31 14.38 12.91
N TYR A 211 34.27 13.71 11.75
CA TYR A 211 33.62 14.22 10.55
C TYR A 211 32.37 13.42 10.29
N ARG A 212 31.22 14.08 10.42
CA ARG A 212 29.89 13.60 10.05
C ARG A 212 29.11 14.76 9.45
N ARG A 213 28.47 14.53 8.31
CA ARG A 213 27.56 15.48 7.64
C ARG A 213 26.29 14.73 7.27
N ASN A 214 25.16 15.27 7.68
CA ASN A 214 23.85 14.74 7.34
C ASN A 214 23.15 15.79 6.48
N ILE A 215 22.95 15.49 5.19
CA ILE A 215 22.34 16.42 4.22
C ILE A 215 21.15 15.69 3.58
N GLY A 216 19.98 16.34 3.58
CA GLY A 216 18.83 15.83 2.84
C GLY A 216 18.87 16.30 1.39
N HIS A 217 18.52 15.41 0.46
CA HIS A 217 18.22 15.74 -0.92
C HIS A 217 16.80 15.26 -1.25
N ARG A 218 16.04 16.10 -1.96
CA ARG A 218 14.76 15.73 -2.53
C ARG A 218 14.80 16.09 -4.00
N GLN A 219 14.71 15.08 -4.86
CA GLN A 219 14.78 15.29 -6.29
C GLN A 219 13.43 15.81 -6.80
N PRO A 220 13.38 16.90 -7.56
CA PRO A 220 12.15 17.30 -8.23
C PRO A 220 11.80 16.30 -9.36
N ILE A 221 10.58 15.76 -9.31
CA ILE A 221 10.06 14.76 -10.25
C ILE A 221 8.71 15.22 -10.81
N THR A 222 8.35 14.69 -11.97
CA THR A 222 7.04 14.94 -12.60
C THR A 222 6.31 13.62 -12.78
N ARG A 223 5.06 13.57 -12.33
CA ARG A 223 4.16 12.44 -12.56
C ARG A 223 3.34 12.72 -13.81
N ILE A 224 3.38 11.77 -14.73
CA ILE A 224 2.75 11.89 -16.04
C ILE A 224 1.85 10.68 -16.24
N LYS A 225 0.61 10.90 -16.65
CA LYS A 225 -0.33 9.86 -17.07
C LYS A 225 -0.32 9.70 -18.57
N ILE A 226 -0.17 8.48 -19.05
CA ILE A 226 -0.20 8.17 -20.48
C ILE A 226 -1.64 8.07 -20.94
N THR A 227 -2.00 8.80 -21.99
CA THR A 227 -3.35 8.78 -22.58
C THR A 227 -3.44 7.73 -23.67
N GLY A 228 -2.51 7.75 -24.63
CA GLY A 228 -2.55 6.87 -25.80
C GLY A 228 -1.25 6.92 -26.60
N ILE A 229 -1.10 5.95 -27.49
CA ILE A 229 0.04 5.81 -28.40
C ILE A 229 -0.54 5.86 -29.82
N THR A 230 -0.01 6.72 -30.69
CA THR A 230 -0.56 6.94 -32.04
C THR A 230 0.56 7.08 -33.08
N GLY A 231 0.22 7.02 -34.37
CA GLY A 231 1.14 7.34 -35.48
C GLY A 231 2.20 6.28 -35.76
N TYR A 232 1.96 5.02 -35.39
CA TYR A 232 2.89 3.90 -35.58
C TYR A 232 2.53 2.98 -36.76
N GLU A 233 1.36 3.15 -37.36
CA GLU A 233 0.78 2.21 -38.34
C GLU A 233 1.55 2.16 -39.67
N ASP A 234 2.12 3.29 -40.09
CA ASP A 234 2.86 3.38 -41.36
C ASP A 234 4.26 2.75 -41.29
N TYR A 235 4.76 2.44 -40.10
CA TYR A 235 6.12 1.93 -39.91
C TYR A 235 6.18 0.41 -40.17
N PRO A 236 7.25 -0.13 -40.79
CA PRO A 236 7.35 -1.57 -41.02
C PRO A 236 7.35 -2.34 -39.70
N ALA A 237 6.43 -3.30 -39.58
CA ALA A 237 6.30 -4.16 -38.42
C ALA A 237 7.08 -5.47 -38.59
N SER A 238 7.71 -5.94 -37.52
CA SER A 238 8.15 -7.34 -37.39
C SER A 238 7.01 -8.16 -36.76
N THR A 239 6.58 -9.23 -37.42
CA THR A 239 5.58 -10.19 -36.91
C THR A 239 6.26 -11.47 -36.42
N LEU A 240 5.68 -12.10 -35.39
CA LEU A 240 6.17 -13.38 -34.87
C LEU A 240 6.05 -14.51 -35.91
N GLU A 241 5.09 -14.39 -36.82
CA GLU A 241 4.84 -15.35 -37.91
C GLU A 241 5.91 -15.24 -39.00
N ALA A 242 6.30 -14.03 -39.39
CA ALA A 242 7.35 -13.82 -40.40
C ALA A 242 8.73 -14.31 -39.94
N GLU A 243 9.03 -14.22 -38.64
CA GLU A 243 10.29 -14.77 -38.10
C GLU A 243 10.29 -16.31 -38.03
N ALA A 244 9.13 -16.94 -37.88
CA ALA A 244 9.02 -18.40 -37.88
C ALA A 244 9.26 -18.97 -39.29
N GLU A 245 8.70 -18.32 -40.32
CA GLU A 245 8.91 -18.68 -41.72
C GLU A 245 10.37 -18.47 -42.16
N ALA A 246 10.97 -17.32 -41.81
CA ALA A 246 12.37 -17.04 -42.13
C ALA A 246 13.36 -18.01 -41.46
N LYS A 247 13.05 -18.49 -40.25
CA LYS A 247 13.87 -19.53 -39.57
C LYS A 247 13.69 -20.92 -40.17
N ALA A 248 12.50 -21.26 -40.66
CA ALA A 248 12.26 -22.53 -41.34
C ALA A 248 13.03 -22.61 -42.67
N GLU A 249 13.07 -21.51 -43.43
CA GLU A 249 13.83 -21.43 -44.69
C GLU A 249 15.35 -21.56 -44.46
N ALA A 250 15.90 -20.92 -43.42
CA ALA A 250 17.32 -20.99 -43.09
C ALA A 250 17.80 -22.37 -42.56
N VAL A 251 16.89 -23.23 -42.11
CA VAL A 251 17.22 -24.62 -41.69
C VAL A 251 17.15 -25.60 -42.88
N SER A 252 16.51 -25.20 -43.98
CA SER A 252 16.43 -25.99 -45.22
C SER A 252 17.58 -25.73 -46.21
N SER A 253 18.38 -24.70 -45.96
CA SER A 253 19.60 -24.31 -46.71
C SER A 253 20.87 -24.70 -45.97
#